data_AF-A0A7R8H559-F1
#
_entry.id   AF-A0A7R8H559-F1
#
_cell.length_a   1.000
_cell.length_b   1.000
_cell.length_c   1.000
_cell.angle_alpha   90.00
_cell.angle_beta   90.00
_cell.angle_gamma   90.00
#
_symmetry.space_group_name_H-M   'P 1'
#
loop_
_entity.id
_entity.type
_entity.pdbx_description
1 polymer ?
#
loop_
_entity_poly.entity_id
_entity_poly.type
_entity_poly.pdbx_seq_one_letter_code
_entity_poly.pdbx_strand_id
1 'polypeptide(L)'
;MEKTSSHGNFYNSVIKTTEIDPSFVELFNPPCDCSRIIKRKMIPIEIYDVSRKKLSVNDTTCSFNAFKRGPDQKVIGFTFYEPNPENTNKLNREYFEGISENLRLISKFYPGFVMRLYYQARESDTIKKLCNISCSNSHLDLCDITEIPMLGNSSVLYPLLWRFLPVLDKQVSLFLSRDLDSRISQREVSAVETFLESDEYSFHVMRDHPAHATTIMGGTWAVKVDRHRKEFKSSFKKLFKDTSGLAYINRTLGGYDQVALSKYVWPWAKWRALSHDSYLCKKYPRTSPFPTKRVEGIGNYVGSVVSLNATIGFTSASECPFKCRPRDHKDWIFC
;
A
#
# COMPACT_ATOMS: atom_id res chain seq x y z
N MET A 1 19.32 62.87 -43.46
CA MET A 1 17.96 62.29 -43.51
C MET A 1 18.06 60.82 -43.14
N GLU A 2 17.35 60.45 -42.07
CA GLU A 2 16.81 59.13 -41.66
C GLU A 2 17.67 57.85 -41.85
N LYS A 3 18.16 57.23 -40.77
CA LYS A 3 17.51 56.17 -39.94
C LYS A 3 16.93 54.99 -40.75
N THR A 4 17.49 53.78 -40.58
CA THR A 4 16.91 52.71 -39.73
C THR A 4 17.69 51.38 -39.83
N SER A 5 17.69 50.69 -38.69
CA SER A 5 18.19 49.35 -38.41
C SER A 5 17.31 48.25 -38.99
N SER A 6 17.88 47.10 -39.36
CA SER A 6 17.30 45.81 -38.94
C SER A 6 18.34 44.67 -39.01
N HIS A 7 18.69 44.14 -37.83
CA HIS A 7 19.21 42.78 -37.67
C HIS A 7 18.08 41.80 -37.97
N GLY A 8 18.28 40.89 -38.92
CA GLY A 8 17.29 39.90 -39.33
C GLY A 8 17.87 38.50 -39.39
N ASN A 9 17.62 37.73 -38.33
CA ASN A 9 17.23 36.31 -38.31
C ASN A 9 17.94 35.31 -39.25
N PHE A 10 18.89 34.57 -38.70
CA PHE A 10 19.19 33.18 -39.13
C PHE A 10 19.40 32.27 -37.90
N TYR A 11 18.43 32.26 -36.99
CA TYR A 11 18.26 31.18 -36.01
C TYR A 11 16.79 30.78 -36.02
N ASN A 12 16.47 29.72 -36.76
CA ASN A 12 15.22 28.97 -36.62
C ASN A 12 15.43 27.56 -37.17
N SER A 13 16.26 26.77 -36.48
CA SER A 13 16.16 25.31 -36.55
C SER A 13 15.02 24.87 -35.64
N VAL A 14 13.84 24.74 -36.24
CA VAL A 14 12.73 23.83 -35.92
C VAL A 14 12.88 23.08 -34.57
N ILE A 15 12.38 23.68 -33.49
CA ILE A 15 11.95 22.93 -32.31
C ILE A 15 10.52 22.47 -32.60
N LYS A 16 10.36 21.26 -33.14
CA LYS A 16 9.09 20.55 -33.03
C LYS A 16 8.96 20.08 -31.59
N THR A 17 8.40 20.92 -30.72
CA THR A 17 7.80 20.43 -29.47
C THR A 17 6.63 19.55 -29.88
N THR A 18 6.83 18.23 -29.94
CA THR A 18 5.72 17.29 -29.86
C THR A 18 5.03 17.53 -28.53
N GLU A 19 3.88 18.21 -28.55
CA GLU A 19 3.02 18.31 -27.37
C GLU A 19 2.76 16.89 -26.87
N ILE A 20 3.31 16.57 -25.69
CA ILE A 20 3.02 15.31 -25.02
C ILE A 20 1.51 15.31 -24.77
N ASP A 21 0.80 14.31 -25.29
CA ASP A 21 -0.63 14.13 -25.05
C ASP A 21 -0.93 14.32 -23.55
N PRO A 22 -1.84 15.24 -23.17
CA PRO A 22 -2.09 15.60 -21.78
C PRO A 22 -2.59 14.42 -20.94
N SER A 23 -2.97 13.30 -21.55
CA SER A 23 -3.26 12.03 -20.90
C SER A 23 -2.01 11.28 -20.42
N PHE A 24 -0.80 11.75 -20.73
CA PHE A 24 0.46 11.21 -20.24
C PHE A 24 1.18 12.20 -19.32
N VAL A 25 1.93 11.66 -18.37
CA VAL A 25 2.81 12.44 -17.49
C VAL A 25 4.13 11.71 -17.30
N GLU A 26 5.21 12.48 -17.39
CA GLU A 26 6.56 12.01 -17.07
C GLU A 26 6.80 12.12 -15.56
N LEU A 27 7.25 11.01 -14.97
CA LEU A 27 7.67 10.87 -13.58
C LEU A 27 9.19 10.77 -13.53
N PHE A 28 9.84 11.73 -12.88
CA PHE A 28 11.28 11.74 -12.65
C PHE A 28 11.56 11.16 -11.28
N ASN A 29 12.41 10.16 -11.15
CA ASN A 29 12.46 9.38 -9.91
C ASN A 29 13.70 9.61 -9.03
N PRO A 30 14.02 10.84 -8.54
CA PRO A 30 15.09 11.02 -7.55
C PRO A 30 14.92 10.05 -6.36
N PRO A 31 16.00 9.39 -5.89
CA PRO A 31 17.41 9.57 -6.26
C PRO A 31 17.86 8.82 -7.53
N CYS A 32 16.95 8.15 -8.24
CA CYS A 32 17.24 7.41 -9.46
C CYS A 32 17.30 8.34 -10.68
N ASP A 33 18.36 8.20 -11.46
CA ASP A 33 18.58 8.97 -12.69
C ASP A 33 17.81 8.35 -13.87
N CYS A 34 16.48 8.41 -13.79
CA CYS A 34 15.59 7.87 -14.80
C CYS A 34 14.22 8.54 -14.79
N SER A 35 13.55 8.50 -15.93
CA SER A 35 12.18 8.97 -16.10
C SER A 35 11.26 7.93 -16.73
N ARG A 36 9.96 8.11 -16.50
CA ARG A 36 8.93 7.09 -16.76
C ARG A 36 7.67 7.79 -17.22
N ILE A 37 7.12 7.36 -18.33
CA ILE A 37 5.88 7.92 -18.85
C ILE A 37 4.72 7.03 -18.38
N ILE A 38 3.73 7.64 -17.74
CA ILE A 38 2.49 6.97 -17.36
C ILE A 38 1.29 7.62 -18.03
N LYS A 39 0.28 6.82 -18.32
CA LYS A 39 -1.05 7.34 -18.66
C LYS A 39 -1.77 7.75 -17.37
N ARG A 40 -2.14 9.02 -17.25
CA ARG A 40 -3.02 9.54 -16.20
C ARG A 40 -4.45 9.61 -16.70
N LYS A 41 -5.42 9.45 -15.80
CA LYS A 41 -6.81 9.84 -16.11
C LYS A 41 -6.79 11.33 -16.45
N MET A 42 -7.40 11.74 -17.56
CA MET A 42 -7.53 13.16 -17.90
C MET A 42 -8.32 13.84 -16.80
N ILE A 43 -7.61 14.63 -15.99
CA ILE A 43 -8.16 15.42 -14.90
C ILE A 43 -7.70 16.86 -15.20
N PRO A 44 -8.54 17.87 -14.98
CA PRO A 44 -8.17 19.27 -15.26
C PRO A 44 -6.81 19.62 -14.66
N ILE A 45 -6.10 20.55 -15.31
CA ILE A 45 -4.76 21.03 -14.90
C ILE A 45 -4.74 21.45 -13.42
N GLU A 46 -5.89 21.89 -12.90
CA GLU A 46 -6.12 22.08 -11.47
C GLU A 46 -6.76 20.85 -10.84
N ILE A 47 -6.02 20.21 -9.95
CA ILE A 47 -6.50 19.07 -9.18
C ILE A 47 -7.16 19.59 -7.90
N TYR A 48 -8.38 19.15 -7.67
CA TYR A 48 -9.18 19.50 -6.50
C TYR A 48 -9.45 18.27 -5.63
N ASP A 49 -9.50 18.45 -4.31
CA ASP A 49 -10.05 17.44 -3.41
C ASP A 49 -11.58 17.37 -3.52
N VAL A 50 -12.19 16.41 -2.81
CA VAL A 50 -13.65 16.22 -2.78
C VAL A 50 -14.40 17.46 -2.25
N SER A 51 -13.73 18.35 -1.52
CA SER A 51 -14.26 19.63 -1.04
C SER A 51 -13.98 20.82 -1.97
N ARG A 52 -13.52 20.56 -3.19
CA ARG A 52 -13.11 21.56 -4.19
C ARG A 52 -11.97 22.46 -3.74
N LYS A 53 -11.09 22.00 -2.84
CA LYS A 53 -9.85 22.72 -2.50
C LYS A 53 -8.74 22.29 -3.43
N LYS A 54 -7.98 23.26 -3.95
CA LYS A 54 -6.81 23.02 -4.80
C LYS A 54 -5.80 22.16 -4.03
N LEU A 55 -5.40 21.05 -4.63
CA LEU A 55 -4.37 20.19 -4.08
C LEU A 55 -2.99 20.80 -4.23
N SER A 56 -2.14 20.58 -3.23
CA SER A 56 -0.73 20.94 -3.24
C SER A 56 0.13 19.68 -3.13
N VAL A 57 1.41 19.75 -3.55
CA VAL A 57 2.37 18.66 -3.33
C VAL A 57 2.46 18.27 -1.85
N ASN A 58 2.25 19.20 -0.92
CA ASN A 58 2.25 18.92 0.52
C ASN A 58 1.03 18.09 0.98
N ASP A 59 0.13 17.73 0.07
CA ASP A 59 -1.01 16.85 0.34
C ASP A 59 -0.73 15.36 0.06
N THR A 60 0.42 15.03 -0.56
CA THR A 60 0.82 13.63 -0.74
C THR A 60 1.62 13.11 0.45
N THR A 61 1.46 11.83 0.74
CA THR A 61 2.24 11.13 1.76
C THR A 61 3.30 10.23 1.15
N CYS A 62 3.78 10.50 -0.08
CA CYS A 62 4.84 9.71 -0.71
C CYS A 62 5.92 10.60 -1.35
N SER A 63 5.76 11.00 -2.61
CA SER A 63 6.76 11.76 -3.37
C SER A 63 6.09 12.66 -4.41
N PHE A 64 6.84 13.57 -5.02
CA PHE A 64 6.33 14.41 -6.11
C PHE A 64 5.79 13.57 -7.29
N ASN A 65 6.40 12.41 -7.58
CA ASN A 65 5.88 11.49 -8.60
C ASN A 65 4.51 10.94 -8.24
N ALA A 66 4.35 10.48 -7.00
CA ALA A 66 3.06 10.02 -6.51
C ALA A 66 2.01 11.14 -6.62
N PHE A 67 2.39 12.39 -6.36
CA PHE A 67 1.50 13.54 -6.53
C PHE A 67 1.09 13.77 -8.00
N LYS A 68 2.04 13.68 -8.93
CA LYS A 68 1.82 13.88 -10.38
C LYS A 68 0.84 12.87 -11.00
N ARG A 69 0.63 11.70 -10.37
CA ARG A 69 -0.36 10.70 -10.82
C ARG A 69 -1.80 11.24 -10.81
N GLY A 70 -2.09 12.23 -9.98
CA GLY A 70 -3.44 12.81 -9.85
C GLY A 70 -4.28 12.15 -8.75
N PRO A 71 -5.53 12.60 -8.55
CA PRO A 71 -6.44 12.06 -7.55
C PRO A 71 -7.02 10.70 -7.98
N ASP A 72 -7.81 10.08 -7.08
CA ASP A 72 -8.44 8.77 -7.28
C ASP A 72 -7.43 7.62 -7.48
N GLN A 73 -6.31 7.68 -6.77
CA GLN A 73 -5.30 6.62 -6.78
C GLN A 73 -5.78 5.42 -5.97
N LYS A 74 -5.58 4.23 -6.56
CA LYS A 74 -5.69 2.94 -5.88
C LYS A 74 -4.29 2.49 -5.50
N VAL A 75 -4.02 2.37 -4.21
CA VAL A 75 -2.66 2.18 -3.68
C VAL A 75 -2.56 0.89 -2.88
N ILE A 76 -1.47 0.15 -3.08
CA ILE A 76 -1.03 -0.90 -2.16
C ILE A 76 0.26 -0.44 -1.49
N GLY A 77 0.21 -0.28 -0.16
CA GLY A 77 1.33 0.21 0.63
C GLY A 77 2.20 -0.90 1.19
N PHE A 78 3.51 -0.72 1.07
CA PHE A 78 4.55 -1.60 1.61
C PHE A 78 5.61 -0.78 2.35
N THR A 79 6.32 -1.43 3.26
CA THR A 79 7.45 -0.84 3.99
C THR A 79 8.71 -1.65 3.68
N PHE A 80 9.83 -0.97 3.44
CA PHE A 80 11.18 -1.56 3.44
C PHE A 80 12.11 -0.72 4.32
N TYR A 81 12.92 -1.35 5.16
CA TYR A 81 14.00 -0.65 5.85
C TYR A 81 15.16 -1.62 6.05
N GLU A 82 16.37 -1.09 5.97
CA GLU A 82 17.55 -1.90 6.23
C GLU A 82 17.53 -2.47 7.66
N PRO A 83 17.79 -3.77 7.82
CA PRO A 83 17.90 -4.37 9.14
C PRO A 83 19.02 -3.69 9.92
N ASN A 84 18.89 -3.64 11.26
CA ASN A 84 19.98 -3.17 12.10
C ASN A 84 21.18 -4.15 11.92
N PRO A 85 22.39 -3.67 11.57
CA PRO A 85 23.59 -4.51 11.40
C PRO A 85 23.90 -5.39 12.61
N GLU A 86 23.47 -5.00 13.82
CA GLU A 86 23.68 -5.77 15.06
C GLU A 86 22.67 -6.92 15.25
N ASN A 87 21.65 -7.04 14.39
CA ASN A 87 20.58 -8.04 14.46
C ASN A 87 20.52 -8.91 13.18
N THR A 88 21.67 -9.39 12.73
CA THR A 88 21.85 -10.27 11.55
C THR A 88 21.17 -11.64 11.66
N ASN A 89 20.65 -12.01 12.83
CA ASN A 89 19.95 -13.29 13.05
C ASN A 89 18.48 -13.30 12.59
N LYS A 90 17.95 -12.23 11.98
CA LYS A 90 16.64 -12.33 11.30
C LYS A 90 16.82 -13.12 10.01
N LEU A 91 16.22 -14.32 9.98
CA LEU A 91 16.02 -15.17 8.79
C LEU A 91 15.86 -14.31 7.53
N ASN A 92 16.62 -14.61 6.48
CA ASN A 92 16.52 -13.90 5.20
C ASN A 92 15.06 -13.90 4.73
N ARG A 93 14.43 -12.72 4.70
CA ARG A 93 13.02 -12.53 4.32
C ARG A 93 12.84 -12.23 2.84
N GLU A 94 13.92 -12.23 2.06
CA GLU A 94 13.91 -12.05 0.61
C GLU A 94 13.09 -10.83 0.17
N TYR A 95 13.22 -9.72 0.89
CA TYR A 95 12.35 -8.55 0.69
C TYR A 95 12.47 -7.94 -0.71
N PHE A 96 13.64 -8.00 -1.36
CA PHE A 96 13.81 -7.53 -2.74
C PHE A 96 13.06 -8.40 -3.76
N GLU A 97 13.00 -9.71 -3.53
CA GLU A 97 12.14 -10.61 -4.28
C GLU A 97 10.67 -10.30 -3.99
N GLY A 98 10.35 -10.02 -2.72
CA GLY A 98 9.04 -9.52 -2.31
C GLY A 98 8.58 -8.27 -3.03
N ILE A 99 9.46 -7.31 -3.28
CA ILE A 99 9.15 -6.12 -4.08
C ILE A 99 8.85 -6.53 -5.54
N SER A 100 9.76 -7.29 -6.15
CA SER A 100 9.69 -7.63 -7.57
C SER A 100 8.49 -8.53 -7.91
N GLU A 101 8.24 -9.55 -7.10
CA GLU A 101 7.14 -10.48 -7.30
C GLU A 101 5.79 -9.83 -7.02
N ASN A 102 5.67 -9.01 -5.96
CA ASN A 102 4.42 -8.29 -5.72
C ASN A 102 4.14 -7.28 -6.83
N LEU A 103 5.13 -6.58 -7.40
CA LEU A 103 4.90 -5.73 -8.58
C LEU A 103 4.30 -6.50 -9.76
N ARG A 104 4.82 -7.68 -10.04
CA ARG A 104 4.30 -8.57 -11.09
C ARG A 104 2.86 -9.02 -10.78
N LEU A 105 2.60 -9.40 -9.53
CA LEU A 105 1.28 -9.87 -9.10
C LEU A 105 0.24 -8.74 -9.06
N ILE A 106 0.62 -7.53 -8.65
CA ILE A 106 -0.22 -6.32 -8.72
C ILE A 106 -0.59 -6.02 -10.16
N SER A 107 0.39 -6.07 -11.07
CA SER A 107 0.12 -5.84 -12.50
C SER A 107 -0.86 -6.87 -13.07
N LYS A 108 -0.81 -8.11 -12.59
CA LYS A 108 -1.71 -9.20 -13.00
C LYS A 108 -3.11 -9.08 -12.39
N PHE A 109 -3.22 -8.87 -11.08
CA PHE A 109 -4.46 -9.03 -10.33
C PHE A 109 -5.15 -7.72 -9.95
N TYR A 110 -4.39 -6.62 -9.90
CA TYR A 110 -4.87 -5.30 -9.50
C TYR A 110 -4.52 -4.26 -10.56
N PRO A 111 -5.02 -4.40 -11.81
CA PRO A 111 -4.73 -3.45 -12.87
C PRO A 111 -5.15 -2.03 -12.46
N GLY A 112 -4.25 -1.07 -12.67
CA GLY A 112 -4.44 0.33 -12.28
C GLY A 112 -4.12 0.67 -10.82
N PHE A 113 -3.72 -0.31 -10.00
CA PHE A 113 -3.15 -0.02 -8.68
C PHE A 113 -1.69 0.39 -8.80
N VAL A 114 -1.25 1.17 -7.81
CA VAL A 114 0.14 1.61 -7.65
C VAL A 114 0.69 1.00 -6.38
N MET A 115 1.86 0.36 -6.48
CA MET A 115 2.66 0.00 -5.32
C MET A 115 3.35 1.25 -4.79
N ARG A 116 3.10 1.60 -3.53
CA ARG A 116 3.88 2.61 -2.81
C ARG A 116 4.81 1.91 -1.83
N LEU A 117 6.11 1.99 -2.09
CA LEU A 117 7.15 1.42 -1.24
C LEU A 117 7.74 2.53 -0.37
N TYR A 118 7.34 2.53 0.89
CA TYR A 118 7.92 3.40 1.91
C TYR A 118 9.25 2.83 2.35
N TYR A 119 10.33 3.57 2.12
CA TYR A 119 11.66 3.04 2.36
C TYR A 119 12.52 3.94 3.25
N GLN A 120 13.48 3.29 3.92
CA GLN A 120 14.68 3.93 4.41
C GLN A 120 15.88 3.07 4.04
N ALA A 121 16.77 3.63 3.23
CA ALA A 121 18.01 3.00 2.79
C ALA A 121 19.17 3.97 3.03
N ARG A 122 20.25 3.48 3.64
CA ARG A 122 21.50 4.20 3.88
C ARG A 122 22.60 3.67 2.97
N GLU A 123 22.54 2.40 2.59
CA GLU A 123 23.56 1.78 1.73
C GLU A 123 23.32 2.11 0.26
N SER A 124 24.40 2.51 -0.43
CA SER A 124 24.32 2.85 -1.85
C SER A 124 23.82 1.71 -2.74
N ASP A 125 24.15 0.45 -2.39
CA ASP A 125 23.73 -0.71 -3.16
C ASP A 125 22.24 -1.03 -2.99
N THR A 126 21.69 -0.81 -1.80
CA THR A 126 20.24 -0.86 -1.56
C THR A 126 19.52 0.15 -2.45
N ILE A 127 20.01 1.40 -2.49
CA ILE A 127 19.44 2.46 -3.32
C ILE A 127 19.52 2.08 -4.81
N LYS A 128 20.67 1.59 -5.30
CA LYS A 128 20.82 1.13 -6.69
C LYS A 128 19.81 0.03 -7.05
N LYS A 129 19.62 -0.97 -6.18
CA LYS A 129 18.65 -2.05 -6.41
C LYS A 129 17.21 -1.52 -6.49
N LEU A 130 16.83 -0.63 -5.56
CA LEU A 130 15.53 0.04 -5.59
C LEU A 130 15.36 0.86 -6.86
N CYS A 131 16.40 1.55 -7.30
CA CYS A 131 16.39 2.31 -8.54
C CYS A 131 16.26 1.42 -9.77
N ASN A 132 16.95 0.29 -9.87
CA ASN A 132 16.80 -0.63 -11.00
C ASN A 132 15.36 -1.17 -11.12
N ILE A 133 14.74 -1.50 -9.99
CA ILE A 133 13.35 -1.97 -9.95
C ILE A 133 12.40 -0.84 -10.31
N SER A 134 12.52 0.31 -9.65
CA SER A 134 11.73 1.51 -9.95
C SER A 134 11.85 1.81 -11.42
N CYS A 135 13.09 2.04 -11.90
CA CYS A 135 13.72 1.89 -13.22
C CYS A 135 12.99 1.13 -14.33
N SER A 136 12.25 0.08 -13.99
CA SER A 136 11.54 -0.76 -14.96
C SER A 136 10.02 -0.88 -14.73
N ASN A 137 9.46 -0.34 -13.63
CA ASN A 137 8.06 -0.61 -13.20
C ASN A 137 7.21 0.64 -12.96
N SER A 138 6.37 1.03 -13.93
CA SER A 138 5.69 2.36 -13.96
C SER A 138 4.59 2.51 -12.89
N HIS A 139 4.24 1.39 -12.27
CA HIS A 139 3.29 1.27 -11.16
C HIS A 139 3.97 1.21 -9.79
N LEU A 140 5.26 1.54 -9.69
CA LEU A 140 5.98 1.69 -8.42
C LEU A 140 6.24 3.18 -8.14
N ASP A 141 5.90 3.62 -6.93
CA ASP A 141 6.40 4.86 -6.34
C ASP A 141 7.30 4.52 -5.16
N LEU A 142 8.53 5.05 -5.18
CA LEU A 142 9.43 5.05 -4.02
C LEU A 142 9.08 6.27 -3.15
N CYS A 143 8.84 6.01 -1.86
CA CYS A 143 8.52 7.04 -0.87
C CYS A 143 9.64 7.10 0.17
N ASP A 144 10.56 8.05 0.05
CA ASP A 144 11.63 8.24 1.03
C ASP A 144 11.02 8.76 2.33
N ILE A 145 11.11 7.97 3.40
CA ILE A 145 10.48 8.34 4.67
C ILE A 145 11.12 9.57 5.33
N THR A 146 12.32 9.96 4.91
CA THR A 146 13.01 11.14 5.45
C THR A 146 12.50 12.46 4.86
N GLU A 147 11.77 12.41 3.74
CA GLU A 147 11.35 13.59 2.96
C GLU A 147 9.88 13.50 2.51
N ILE A 148 8.98 12.99 3.36
CA ILE A 148 7.55 12.89 3.02
C ILE A 148 6.95 14.30 2.92
N PRO A 149 6.40 14.75 1.77
CA PRO A 149 5.96 16.13 1.59
C PRO A 149 4.97 16.65 2.64
N MET A 150 4.01 15.81 3.06
CA MET A 150 3.04 16.17 4.10
C MET A 150 3.63 16.20 5.52
N LEU A 151 4.64 15.40 5.83
CA LEU A 151 5.05 15.08 7.20
C LEU A 151 6.51 15.42 7.53
N GLY A 152 7.32 15.74 6.53
CA GLY A 152 8.77 15.87 6.66
C GLY A 152 9.43 14.53 7.02
N ASN A 153 10.47 14.59 7.86
CA ASN A 153 11.20 13.41 8.30
C ASN A 153 10.35 12.51 9.21
N SER A 154 9.81 11.47 8.61
CA SER A 154 8.94 10.47 9.24
C SER A 154 9.71 9.21 9.67
N SER A 155 11.05 9.19 9.56
CA SER A 155 11.89 8.05 9.97
C SER A 155 11.85 7.77 11.48
N VAL A 156 11.37 8.75 12.25
CA VAL A 156 11.08 8.65 13.69
C VAL A 156 9.89 7.75 13.99
N LEU A 157 9.00 7.54 13.01
CA LEU A 157 7.86 6.64 13.16
C LEU A 157 8.30 5.19 13.13
N TYR A 158 7.59 4.34 13.87
CA TYR A 158 7.74 2.89 13.82
C TYR A 158 7.57 2.39 12.37
N PRO A 159 8.55 1.67 11.79
CA PRO A 159 8.59 1.44 10.34
C PRO A 159 7.36 0.77 9.72
N LEU A 160 6.74 -0.18 10.42
CA LEU A 160 5.56 -0.87 9.89
C LEU A 160 4.33 0.05 9.81
N LEU A 161 4.35 1.25 10.41
CA LEU A 161 3.31 2.27 10.22
C LEU A 161 3.45 3.01 8.89
N TRP A 162 4.63 3.03 8.27
CA TRP A 162 4.86 3.84 7.06
C TRP A 162 3.95 3.41 5.91
N ARG A 163 3.76 2.10 5.73
CA ARG A 163 2.80 1.58 4.74
C ARG A 163 1.36 2.03 4.94
N PHE A 164 0.99 2.54 6.13
CA PHE A 164 -0.36 3.05 6.39
C PHE A 164 -0.53 4.52 5.99
N LEU A 165 0.54 5.27 5.74
CA LEU A 165 0.48 6.69 5.38
C LEU A 165 -0.41 7.03 4.17
N PRO A 166 -0.66 6.16 3.18
CA PRO A 166 -1.60 6.47 2.09
C PRO A 166 -3.01 6.83 2.55
N VAL A 167 -3.47 6.40 3.74
CA VAL A 167 -4.81 6.75 4.25
C VAL A 167 -4.96 8.24 4.59
N LEU A 168 -3.85 8.97 4.75
CA LEU A 168 -3.84 10.41 4.99
C LEU A 168 -3.72 11.23 3.69
N ASP A 169 -3.25 10.61 2.61
CA ASP A 169 -3.03 11.24 1.30
C ASP A 169 -4.36 11.66 0.67
N LYS A 170 -4.46 12.91 0.21
CA LYS A 170 -5.71 13.41 -0.37
C LYS A 170 -6.05 12.80 -1.72
N GLN A 171 -5.07 12.28 -2.45
CA GLN A 171 -5.24 11.70 -3.79
C GLN A 171 -5.58 10.22 -3.78
N VAL A 172 -5.50 9.53 -2.62
CA VAL A 172 -5.78 8.09 -2.51
C VAL A 172 -7.25 7.86 -2.21
N SER A 173 -7.96 7.14 -3.10
CA SER A 173 -9.37 6.76 -2.93
C SER A 173 -9.53 5.34 -2.38
N LEU A 174 -8.59 4.45 -2.69
CA LEU A 174 -8.60 3.06 -2.24
C LEU A 174 -7.20 2.65 -1.78
N PHE A 175 -7.12 2.01 -0.63
CA PHE A 175 -5.84 1.59 -0.04
C PHE A 175 -5.90 0.15 0.43
N LEU A 176 -4.84 -0.62 0.15
CA LEU A 176 -4.55 -1.94 0.70
C LEU A 176 -3.20 -1.90 1.41
N SER A 177 -3.10 -2.50 2.59
CA SER A 177 -1.84 -2.66 3.31
C SER A 177 -1.30 -4.07 3.13
N ARG A 178 0.01 -4.20 2.86
CA ARG A 178 0.68 -5.48 2.63
C ARG A 178 2.07 -5.54 3.26
N ASP A 179 2.45 -6.74 3.70
CA ASP A 179 3.83 -7.08 4.07
C ASP A 179 4.60 -7.56 2.84
N LEU A 180 5.90 -7.22 2.74
CA LEU A 180 6.73 -7.59 1.58
C LEU A 180 7.02 -9.08 1.51
N ASP A 181 7.06 -9.78 2.64
CA ASP A 181 7.30 -11.23 2.71
C ASP A 181 6.04 -12.07 2.43
N SER A 182 4.91 -11.42 2.10
CA SER A 182 3.69 -12.08 1.65
C SER A 182 3.34 -11.75 0.20
N ARG A 183 2.94 -12.76 -0.57
CA ARG A 183 2.58 -12.62 -1.99
C ARG A 183 1.08 -12.56 -2.18
N ILE A 184 0.65 -11.74 -3.13
CA ILE A 184 -0.75 -11.65 -3.53
C ILE A 184 -1.18 -13.00 -4.14
N SER A 185 -2.23 -13.59 -3.57
CA SER A 185 -2.80 -14.85 -4.02
C SER A 185 -4.20 -14.64 -4.61
N GLN A 186 -4.66 -15.57 -5.45
CA GLN A 186 -6.04 -15.53 -5.98
C GLN A 186 -7.09 -15.50 -4.87
N ARG A 187 -6.79 -16.14 -3.74
CA ARG A 187 -7.63 -16.17 -2.54
C ARG A 187 -7.82 -14.78 -1.93
N GLU A 188 -6.75 -14.00 -1.85
CA GLU A 188 -6.82 -12.60 -1.43
C GLU A 188 -7.61 -11.75 -2.44
N VAL A 189 -7.30 -11.91 -3.73
CA VAL A 189 -7.96 -11.16 -4.81
C VAL A 189 -9.47 -11.36 -4.75
N SER A 190 -9.92 -12.60 -4.62
CA SER A 190 -11.34 -12.94 -4.51
C SER A 190 -12.00 -12.29 -3.28
N ALA A 191 -11.30 -12.24 -2.13
CA ALA A 191 -11.81 -11.60 -0.92
C ALA A 191 -11.85 -10.06 -1.02
N VAL A 192 -10.90 -9.46 -1.76
CA VAL A 192 -10.88 -8.03 -2.06
C VAL A 192 -11.96 -7.67 -3.07
N GLU A 193 -12.19 -8.47 -4.10
CA GLU A 193 -13.28 -8.27 -5.08
C GLU A 193 -14.64 -8.20 -4.39
N THR A 194 -14.95 -9.17 -3.52
CA THR A 194 -16.18 -9.15 -2.68
C THR A 194 -16.31 -7.86 -1.88
N PHE A 195 -15.19 -7.32 -1.36
CA PHE A 195 -15.19 -6.05 -0.64
C PHE A 195 -15.44 -4.85 -1.57
N LEU A 196 -14.80 -4.82 -2.72
CA LEU A 196 -14.90 -3.70 -3.66
C LEU A 196 -16.30 -3.59 -4.26
N GLU A 197 -16.93 -4.72 -4.58
CA GLU A 197 -18.30 -4.82 -5.11
C GLU A 197 -19.38 -4.36 -4.12
N SER A 198 -19.10 -4.38 -2.82
CA SER A 198 -20.08 -3.96 -1.81
C SER A 198 -20.09 -2.45 -1.59
N ASP A 199 -21.26 -1.83 -1.71
CA ASP A 199 -21.46 -0.42 -1.32
C ASP A 199 -21.68 -0.22 0.19
N GLU A 200 -22.05 -1.28 0.91
CA GLU A 200 -22.26 -1.26 2.37
C GLU A 200 -20.93 -1.11 3.12
N TYR A 201 -19.91 -1.83 2.66
CA TYR A 201 -18.62 -1.89 3.33
C TYR A 201 -17.62 -0.90 2.74
N SER A 202 -16.83 -0.32 3.64
CA SER A 202 -15.79 0.63 3.26
C SER A 202 -14.47 0.38 4.00
N PHE A 203 -14.45 -0.60 4.90
CA PHE A 203 -13.24 -1.14 5.51
C PHE A 203 -13.22 -2.66 5.31
N HIS A 204 -12.05 -3.27 5.16
CA HIS A 204 -11.91 -4.70 4.94
C HIS A 204 -10.75 -5.26 5.76
N VAL A 205 -10.98 -6.43 6.34
CA VAL A 205 -9.98 -7.14 7.14
C VAL A 205 -9.95 -8.59 6.71
N MET A 206 -8.76 -9.18 6.56
CA MET A 206 -8.59 -10.58 6.20
C MET A 206 -7.79 -11.31 7.29
N ARG A 207 -8.38 -12.35 7.89
CA ARG A 207 -7.78 -13.18 8.95
C ARG A 207 -7.81 -14.64 8.52
N ASP A 208 -6.79 -15.04 7.78
CA ASP A 208 -6.80 -16.32 7.05
C ASP A 208 -5.99 -17.46 7.71
N HIS A 209 -5.53 -17.27 8.95
CA HIS A 209 -4.71 -18.24 9.68
C HIS A 209 -5.12 -18.25 11.16
N PRO A 210 -5.03 -19.37 11.90
CA PRO A 210 -5.44 -19.42 13.31
C PRO A 210 -4.74 -18.37 14.20
N ALA A 211 -3.48 -18.07 13.89
CA ALA A 211 -2.69 -17.04 14.58
C ALA A 211 -3.02 -15.60 14.16
N HIS A 212 -3.84 -15.37 13.13
CA HIS A 212 -4.27 -14.02 12.71
C HIS A 212 -5.37 -13.48 13.63
N ALA A 213 -5.06 -13.42 14.93
CA ALA A 213 -6.01 -13.24 16.02
C ALA A 213 -6.08 -11.81 16.56
N THR A 214 -5.54 -10.83 15.84
CA THR A 214 -5.72 -9.40 16.15
C THR A 214 -6.96 -8.82 15.45
N THR A 215 -7.39 -7.65 15.91
CA THR A 215 -8.53 -6.92 15.31
C THR A 215 -8.24 -6.52 13.87
N ILE A 216 -7.04 -6.02 13.56
CA ILE A 216 -6.61 -5.74 12.20
C ILE A 216 -5.16 -6.18 12.09
N MET A 217 -4.88 -7.11 11.18
CA MET A 217 -3.51 -7.52 10.86
C MET A 217 -2.80 -6.39 10.16
N GLY A 218 -1.48 -6.26 10.34
CA GLY A 218 -0.72 -5.17 9.74
C GLY A 218 -0.71 -5.18 8.20
N GLY A 219 -0.61 -6.37 7.60
CA GLY A 219 -0.45 -6.56 6.15
C GLY A 219 -1.65 -7.17 5.42
N THR A 220 -2.84 -7.24 6.01
CA THR A 220 -4.00 -7.89 5.37
C THR A 220 -5.32 -7.13 5.57
N TRP A 221 -5.33 -5.84 5.22
CA TRP A 221 -6.51 -4.99 5.31
C TRP A 221 -6.60 -3.97 4.16
N ALA A 222 -7.81 -3.49 3.90
CA ALA A 222 -8.11 -2.53 2.85
C ALA A 222 -9.18 -1.52 3.29
N VAL A 223 -9.27 -0.37 2.60
CA VAL A 223 -10.25 0.67 2.93
C VAL A 223 -10.55 1.57 1.71
N LYS A 224 -11.83 1.93 1.55
CA LYS A 224 -12.30 3.01 0.66
C LYS A 224 -12.02 4.33 1.37
N VAL A 225 -10.83 4.86 1.13
CA VAL A 225 -10.17 5.92 1.91
C VAL A 225 -10.93 7.25 1.85
N ASP A 226 -11.44 7.59 0.67
CA ASP A 226 -12.24 8.78 0.39
C ASP A 226 -13.42 8.96 1.36
N ARG A 227 -14.02 7.86 1.82
CA ARG A 227 -15.14 7.84 2.78
C ARG A 227 -14.73 8.03 4.24
N HIS A 228 -13.44 7.87 4.60
CA HIS A 228 -12.97 7.79 6.00
C HIS A 228 -11.74 8.64 6.34
N ARG A 229 -11.37 9.60 5.48
CA ARG A 229 -10.16 10.41 5.67
C ARG A 229 -10.16 11.20 6.99
N LYS A 230 -11.33 11.67 7.44
CA LYS A 230 -11.45 12.46 8.68
C LYS A 230 -11.19 11.58 9.90
N GLU A 231 -11.73 10.37 9.89
CA GLU A 231 -11.57 9.33 10.89
C GLU A 231 -10.09 8.96 10.99
N PHE A 232 -9.42 8.68 9.87
CA PHE A 232 -7.99 8.42 9.86
C PHE A 232 -7.15 9.58 10.38
N LYS A 233 -7.42 10.82 9.95
CA LYS A 233 -6.72 12.00 10.48
C LYS A 233 -6.88 12.12 11.99
N SER A 234 -8.08 11.87 12.51
CA SER A 234 -8.34 11.85 13.96
C SER A 234 -7.59 10.72 14.67
N SER A 235 -7.63 9.50 14.12
CA SER A 235 -6.92 8.32 14.65
C SER A 235 -5.41 8.51 14.67
N PHE A 236 -4.80 9.00 13.58
CA PHE A 236 -3.35 9.21 13.48
C PHE A 236 -2.90 10.37 14.36
N LYS A 237 -3.70 11.45 14.48
CA LYS A 237 -3.42 12.52 15.45
C LYS A 237 -3.39 11.99 16.88
N LYS A 238 -4.28 11.06 17.24
CA LYS A 238 -4.28 10.41 18.56
C LYS A 238 -3.08 9.48 18.73
N LEU A 239 -2.75 8.69 17.71
CA LEU A 239 -1.59 7.80 17.70
C LEU A 239 -0.27 8.57 17.88
N PHE A 240 -0.08 9.69 17.17
CA PHE A 240 1.13 10.51 17.26
C PHE A 240 1.28 11.26 18.59
N LYS A 241 0.18 11.47 19.31
CA LYS A 241 0.15 12.10 20.64
C LYS A 241 0.04 11.10 21.78
N ASP A 242 0.10 9.81 21.48
CA ASP A 242 -0.04 8.78 22.50
C ASP A 242 1.14 8.78 23.46
N THR A 243 0.86 8.88 24.75
CA THR A 243 1.88 9.01 25.79
C THR A 243 2.69 7.74 26.02
N SER A 244 2.18 6.57 25.60
CA SER A 244 2.98 5.33 25.60
C SER A 244 3.95 5.25 24.42
N GLY A 245 3.93 6.24 23.52
CA GLY A 245 4.88 6.35 22.43
C GLY A 245 4.70 5.28 21.35
N LEU A 246 3.50 4.71 21.19
CA LEU A 246 3.24 3.61 20.23
C LEU A 246 3.71 3.91 18.80
N ALA A 247 3.62 5.17 18.37
CA ALA A 247 4.06 5.60 17.05
C ALA A 247 5.59 5.64 16.89
N TYR A 248 6.36 5.61 17.98
CA TYR A 248 7.79 5.90 18.04
C TYR A 248 8.59 4.77 18.70
N ILE A 249 8.04 3.55 18.74
CA ILE A 249 8.69 2.38 19.33
C ILE A 249 9.92 1.97 18.52
N ASN A 250 10.94 1.46 19.22
CA ASN A 250 12.16 0.97 18.60
C ASN A 250 11.89 -0.21 17.63
N ARG A 251 12.70 -0.31 16.58
CA ARG A 251 12.60 -1.24 15.45
C ARG A 251 12.83 -2.71 15.80
N THR A 252 13.17 -3.00 17.05
CA THR A 252 13.49 -4.36 17.53
C THR A 252 12.26 -5.23 17.70
N LEU A 253 11.10 -4.63 17.99
CA LEU A 253 9.88 -5.36 18.32
C LEU A 253 8.87 -5.33 17.16
N GLY A 254 8.18 -6.45 16.93
CA GLY A 254 7.13 -6.60 15.92
C GLY A 254 5.72 -6.38 16.48
N GLY A 255 4.75 -6.07 15.62
CA GLY A 255 3.31 -6.13 15.94
C GLY A 255 2.69 -4.86 16.54
N TYR A 256 3.48 -3.81 16.80
CA TYR A 256 2.96 -2.54 17.33
C TYR A 256 2.09 -1.76 16.34
N ASP A 257 2.27 -1.99 15.05
CA ASP A 257 1.37 -1.53 14.00
C ASP A 257 -0.04 -2.10 14.19
N GLN A 258 -0.16 -3.38 14.57
CA GLN A 258 -1.43 -4.01 14.87
C GLN A 258 -2.05 -3.47 16.18
N VAL A 259 -1.23 -3.18 17.18
CA VAL A 259 -1.68 -2.53 18.43
C VAL A 259 -2.23 -1.13 18.13
N ALA A 260 -1.52 -0.35 17.30
CA ALA A 260 -1.96 0.98 16.87
C ALA A 260 -3.30 0.91 16.10
N LEU A 261 -3.43 -0.01 15.16
CA LEU A 261 -4.69 -0.25 14.44
C LEU A 261 -5.82 -0.63 15.41
N SER A 262 -5.55 -1.54 16.35
CA SER A 262 -6.56 -1.98 17.33
C SER A 262 -7.01 -0.85 18.26
N LYS A 263 -6.09 0.02 18.68
CA LYS A 263 -6.38 1.11 19.64
C LYS A 263 -7.04 2.31 18.98
N TYR A 264 -6.63 2.68 17.76
CA TYR A 264 -7.06 3.95 17.14
C TYR A 264 -7.97 3.81 15.92
N VAL A 265 -7.91 2.70 15.19
CA VAL A 265 -8.66 2.52 13.93
C VAL A 265 -9.86 1.60 14.13
N TRP A 266 -9.64 0.42 14.72
CA TRP A 266 -10.70 -0.57 14.94
C TRP A 266 -11.96 -0.06 15.67
N PRO A 267 -11.87 0.85 16.68
CA PRO A 267 -13.05 1.31 17.40
C PRO A 267 -14.17 1.87 16.52
N TRP A 268 -13.81 2.56 15.42
CA TRP A 268 -14.77 3.06 14.44
C TRP A 268 -14.87 2.14 13.21
N ALA A 269 -13.76 1.59 12.73
CA ALA A 269 -13.71 0.80 11.51
C ALA A 269 -14.58 -0.46 11.55
N LYS A 270 -14.72 -1.09 12.74
CA LYS A 270 -15.54 -2.30 12.93
C LYS A 270 -17.00 -2.14 12.50
N TRP A 271 -17.53 -0.91 12.50
CA TRP A 271 -18.90 -0.60 12.10
C TRP A 271 -19.07 -0.39 10.59
N ARG A 272 -17.97 -0.45 9.83
CA ARG A 272 -17.90 -0.27 8.38
C ARG A 272 -17.18 -1.44 7.68
N ALA A 273 -16.82 -2.46 8.46
CA ALA A 273 -15.94 -3.53 8.04
C ALA A 273 -16.69 -4.72 7.42
N LEU A 274 -16.17 -5.22 6.30
CA LEU A 274 -16.31 -6.61 5.88
C LEU A 274 -15.07 -7.36 6.37
N SER A 275 -15.23 -8.27 7.33
CA SER A 275 -14.13 -9.16 7.74
C SER A 275 -14.24 -10.49 7.00
N HIS A 276 -13.17 -10.96 6.36
CA HIS A 276 -13.04 -12.35 5.94
C HIS A 276 -12.22 -13.12 6.97
N ASP A 277 -12.74 -14.23 7.48
CA ASP A 277 -12.09 -14.99 8.55
C ASP A 277 -12.32 -16.49 8.40
N SER A 278 -11.23 -17.26 8.45
CA SER A 278 -11.26 -18.71 8.25
C SER A 278 -11.44 -19.47 9.57
N TYR A 279 -11.06 -18.87 10.71
CA TYR A 279 -10.94 -19.59 12.00
C TYR A 279 -11.64 -18.88 13.16
N LEU A 280 -11.63 -17.56 13.19
CA LEU A 280 -12.04 -16.70 14.30
C LEU A 280 -13.35 -15.95 14.01
N CYS A 281 -14.19 -16.49 13.10
CA CYS A 281 -15.45 -15.86 12.70
C CYS A 281 -16.47 -15.62 13.83
N LYS A 282 -16.30 -16.27 14.99
CA LYS A 282 -17.10 -16.01 16.20
C LYS A 282 -16.56 -14.87 17.06
N LYS A 283 -15.29 -14.50 16.90
CA LYS A 283 -14.59 -13.52 17.74
C LYS A 283 -14.86 -12.08 17.30
N TYR A 284 -15.06 -11.86 16.00
CA TYR A 284 -15.21 -10.52 15.42
C TYR A 284 -16.58 -10.30 14.78
N PRO A 285 -17.14 -9.07 14.86
CA PRO A 285 -18.39 -8.73 14.19
C PRO A 285 -18.22 -8.65 12.67
N ARG A 286 -19.34 -8.75 11.93
CA ARG A 286 -19.41 -8.59 10.46
C ARG A 286 -18.38 -9.44 9.73
N THR A 287 -18.33 -10.71 10.15
CA THR A 287 -17.40 -11.68 9.62
C THR A 287 -18.09 -12.60 8.62
N SER A 288 -17.48 -12.70 7.45
CA SER A 288 -17.82 -13.58 6.36
C SER A 288 -16.70 -14.62 6.18
N PRO A 289 -17.03 -15.81 5.67
CA PRO A 289 -16.03 -16.80 5.28
C PRO A 289 -15.28 -16.33 4.03
N PHE A 290 -14.06 -16.79 3.82
CA PHE A 290 -13.35 -16.54 2.55
C PHE A 290 -14.12 -17.11 1.36
N PRO A 291 -14.13 -16.41 0.20
CA PRO A 291 -14.96 -16.77 -0.95
C PRO A 291 -14.36 -17.90 -1.82
N THR A 292 -13.28 -18.54 -1.37
CA THR A 292 -12.62 -19.63 -2.10
C THR A 292 -12.26 -20.77 -1.16
N LYS A 293 -12.21 -21.99 -1.68
CA LYS A 293 -11.62 -23.14 -0.99
C LYS A 293 -10.11 -22.94 -0.85
N ARG A 294 -9.52 -23.33 0.27
CA ARG A 294 -8.06 -23.31 0.41
C ARG A 294 -7.46 -24.39 -0.50
N VAL A 295 -6.37 -24.03 -1.18
CA VAL A 295 -5.59 -24.95 -2.02
C VAL A 295 -4.27 -25.25 -1.31
N GLU A 296 -3.78 -26.48 -1.36
CA GLU A 296 -2.49 -26.84 -0.75
C GLU A 296 -1.31 -26.11 -1.42
N GLY A 297 -0.23 -25.93 -0.67
CA GLY A 297 1.01 -25.35 -1.18
C GLY A 297 1.62 -24.30 -0.24
N ILE A 298 2.83 -23.85 -0.57
CA ILE A 298 3.48 -22.74 0.14
C ILE A 298 2.67 -21.46 -0.06
N GLY A 299 2.48 -20.72 1.02
CA GLY A 299 1.74 -19.46 1.00
C GLY A 299 0.23 -19.63 0.77
N ASN A 300 -0.34 -20.75 1.19
CA ASN A 300 -1.76 -21.05 1.00
C ASN A 300 -2.73 -20.22 1.84
N TYR A 301 -2.26 -19.18 2.55
CA TYR A 301 -3.10 -18.27 3.31
C TYR A 301 -2.68 -16.81 3.12
N VAL A 302 -3.64 -15.90 3.19
CA VAL A 302 -3.38 -14.45 3.07
C VAL A 302 -2.54 -13.97 4.24
N GLY A 303 -1.39 -13.34 3.95
CA GLY A 303 -0.42 -12.89 4.97
C GLY A 303 0.66 -13.93 5.30
N SER A 304 0.78 -15.01 4.53
CA SER A 304 1.85 -16.01 4.70
C SER A 304 3.23 -15.45 4.38
N VAL A 305 4.24 -15.89 5.12
CA VAL A 305 5.66 -15.59 4.86
C VAL A 305 6.25 -16.62 3.91
N VAL A 306 6.41 -16.25 2.64
CA VAL A 306 6.81 -17.21 1.59
C VAL A 306 8.24 -17.71 1.77
N SER A 307 9.19 -16.85 2.13
CA SER A 307 10.60 -17.24 2.31
C SER A 307 10.83 -18.24 3.47
N LEU A 308 9.82 -18.44 4.32
CA LEU A 308 9.83 -19.43 5.40
C LEU A 308 9.01 -20.68 5.07
N ASN A 309 8.60 -20.84 3.80
CA ASN A 309 7.68 -21.89 3.36
C ASN A 309 6.40 -21.96 4.20
N ALA A 310 5.92 -20.81 4.69
CA ALA A 310 4.79 -20.78 5.60
C ALA A 310 3.51 -21.28 4.90
N THR A 311 2.88 -22.30 5.48
CA THR A 311 1.69 -22.95 4.95
C THR A 311 0.84 -23.54 6.08
N ILE A 312 -0.45 -23.65 5.85
CA ILE A 312 -1.37 -24.44 6.68
C ILE A 312 -1.45 -25.85 6.08
N GLY A 313 -0.89 -26.84 6.77
CA GLY A 313 -1.00 -28.25 6.34
C GLY A 313 -2.41 -28.79 6.55
N PHE A 314 -2.92 -29.58 5.60
CA PHE A 314 -4.30 -30.07 5.60
C PHE A 314 -4.46 -31.26 6.55
N THR A 315 -4.65 -30.95 7.82
CA THR A 315 -4.83 -31.91 8.92
C THR A 315 -6.07 -31.58 9.73
N SER A 316 -6.57 -32.52 10.54
CA SER A 316 -7.73 -32.28 11.42
C SER A 316 -7.54 -31.09 12.38
N ALA A 317 -6.30 -30.75 12.75
CA ALA A 317 -6.00 -29.59 13.60
C ALA A 317 -6.16 -28.24 12.90
N SER A 318 -6.18 -28.24 11.56
CA SER A 318 -6.22 -27.05 10.71
C SER A 318 -7.57 -26.82 10.02
N GLU A 319 -8.56 -27.66 10.30
CA GLU A 319 -9.89 -27.54 9.72
C GLU A 319 -10.54 -26.22 10.12
N CYS A 320 -11.17 -25.57 9.16
CA CYS A 320 -12.05 -24.45 9.45
C CYS A 320 -13.18 -24.89 10.37
N PRO A 321 -13.48 -24.12 11.44
CA PRO A 321 -14.70 -24.33 12.21
C PRO A 321 -15.92 -24.29 11.29
N PHE A 322 -16.87 -25.20 11.48
CA PHE A 322 -18.06 -25.33 10.62
C PHE A 322 -18.83 -24.00 10.39
N LYS A 323 -18.87 -23.14 11.41
CA LYS A 323 -19.49 -21.81 11.34
C LYS A 323 -18.73 -20.83 10.44
N CYS A 324 -17.42 -20.99 10.30
CA CYS A 324 -16.53 -20.14 9.50
C CYS A 324 -16.41 -20.61 8.05
N ARG A 325 -17.08 -21.70 7.66
CA ARG A 325 -17.18 -22.16 6.28
C ARG A 325 -18.32 -21.42 5.54
N PRO A 326 -18.23 -21.19 4.22
CA PRO A 326 -19.34 -20.64 3.42
C PRO A 326 -20.66 -21.38 3.63
N ARG A 327 -21.78 -20.65 3.53
CA ARG A 327 -23.12 -21.24 3.72
C ARG A 327 -23.38 -22.34 2.70
N ASP A 328 -23.02 -22.07 1.45
CA ASP A 328 -23.23 -22.97 0.31
C ASP A 328 -22.09 -23.98 0.10
N HIS A 329 -21.02 -23.89 0.93
CA HIS A 329 -19.85 -24.77 0.85
C HIS A 329 -19.37 -25.23 2.24
N LYS A 330 -20.26 -25.91 2.97
CA LYS A 330 -19.91 -26.51 4.28
C LYS A 330 -18.93 -27.67 4.19
N ASP A 331 -18.80 -28.25 3.00
CA ASP A 331 -17.84 -29.27 2.60
C ASP A 331 -16.41 -28.73 2.46
N TRP A 332 -16.21 -27.40 2.41
CA TRP A 332 -14.88 -26.79 2.43
C TRP A 332 -14.28 -26.87 3.84
N ILE A 333 -13.81 -28.06 4.19
CA ILE A 333 -13.15 -28.35 5.47
C ILE A 333 -11.91 -27.47 5.64
N PHE A 334 -11.15 -27.29 4.57
CA PHE A 334 -10.09 -26.29 4.46
C PHE A 334 -10.60 -25.10 3.68
N CYS A 335 -11.12 -24.16 4.45
CA CYS A 335 -11.33 -22.79 4.07
C CYS A 335 -10.22 -21.96 4.74
#